data_AF-A0A1C6A9E4-F1
#
_entry.id   AF-A0A1C6A9E4-F1
#
_cell.length_a   1.000
_cell.length_b   1.000
_cell.length_c   1.000
_cell.angle_alpha   90.00
_cell.angle_beta   90.00
_cell.angle_gamma   90.00
#
_symmetry.space_group_name_H-M   'P 1'
#
loop_
_entity.id
_entity.type
_entity.pdbx_description
1 polymer ?
#
loop_
_entity_poly.entity_id
_entity_poly.type
_entity_poly.pdbx_seq_one_letter_code
_entity_poly.pdbx_strand_id
1 'polypeptide(L)' 'MVKLEIEEYCDNCPEFDAHVEKDVLFAGNSKKYFNTNITCEHKDKCRCLKDMIEKETKKRND' A
#
# COMPACT_ATOMS: atom_id res chain seq x y z
N MET A 1 -6.41 6.56 -15.34
CA MET A 1 -6.99 6.81 -14.00
C MET A 1 -5.92 6.48 -12.98
N VAL A 2 -5.79 7.26 -11.91
CA VAL A 2 -4.86 6.97 -10.81
C VAL A 2 -5.67 6.40 -9.65
N LYS A 3 -5.26 5.24 -9.15
CA LYS A 3 -5.87 4.56 -8.00
C LYS A 3 -4.81 4.41 -6.92
N LEU A 4 -5.12 4.89 -5.72
CA LEU A 4 -4.26 4.82 -4.55
C LEU A 4 -4.87 3.78 -3.60
N GLU A 5 -4.17 2.66 -3.40
CA GLU A 5 -4.59 1.58 -2.52
C GLU A 5 -3.53 1.39 -1.45
N ILE A 6 -3.57 2.27 -0.44
CA ILE A 6 -2.73 2.17 0.75
C ILE A 6 -3.61 1.81 1.95
N GLU A 7 -3.13 0.85 2.72
CA GLU A 7 -3.79 0.44 3.96
C GLU A 7 -3.34 1.35 5.12
N GLU A 8 -4.17 1.53 6.14
CA GLU A 8 -3.89 2.46 7.26
C GLU A 8 -2.57 2.16 7.98
N TYR A 9 -2.13 0.90 7.99
CA TYR A 9 -0.87 0.49 8.61
C TYR A 9 0.38 0.88 7.79
N CYS A 10 0.22 1.23 6.52
CA CYS A 10 1.31 1.73 5.69
C CYS A 10 1.54 3.24 5.88
N ASP A 11 0.56 3.98 6.41
CA ASP A 11 0.66 5.43 6.65
C ASP A 11 1.73 5.79 7.72
N ASN A 12 1.95 4.90 8.68
CA ASN A 12 2.95 5.06 9.76
C ASN A 12 4.06 4.01 9.72
N CYS A 13 4.29 3.41 8.55
CA CYS A 13 5.32 2.40 8.41
C CYS A 13 6.67 3.04 8.03
N PRO A 14 7.74 2.85 8.83
CA PRO A 14 9.07 3.35 8.48
C PRO A 14 9.68 2.65 7.26
N GLU A 15 9.21 1.44 6.95
CA GLU A 15 9.56 0.66 5.76
C GLU A 15 8.58 0.91 4.60
N PHE A 16 7.74 1.95 4.67
CA PHE A 16 6.82 2.29 3.59
C PHE A 16 7.59 2.58 2.31
N ASP A 17 7.26 1.84 1.27
CA ASP A 17 7.75 2.10 -0.08
C ASP A 17 6.57 2.07 -1.06
N ALA A 18 6.52 3.07 -1.94
CA ALA A 18 5.40 3.28 -2.84
C ALA A 18 5.62 2.51 -4.13
N HIS A 19 4.93 1.37 -4.26
CA HIS A 19 4.94 0.57 -5.47
C HIS A 19 3.98 1.17 -6.50
N VAL A 20 4.51 1.66 -7.63
CA VAL A 20 3.70 2.26 -8.70
C VAL A 20 3.63 1.31 -9.89
N GLU A 21 2.49 0.65 -10.03
CA GLU A 21 2.19 -0.19 -11.18
C GLU A 21 1.43 0.61 -12.24
N LYS A 22 1.90 0.55 -13.49
CA LYS A 22 1.27 1.24 -14.62
C LYS A 22 0.76 0.21 -15.61
N ASP A 23 -0.54 -0.03 -15.57
CA ASP A 23 -1.24 -0.86 -16.55
C ASP A 23 -1.64 -0.05 -17.77
N VAL A 24 -1.24 -0.54 -18.94
CA VAL A 24 -1.73 -0.03 -20.22
C VAL A 24 -2.87 -0.93 -20.67
N LEU A 25 -4.10 -0.47 -20.46
CA LEU A 25 -5.29 -1.14 -20.91
C LEU A 25 -5.69 -0.65 -22.30
N PHE A 26 -6.07 -1.59 -23.16
CA PHE A 26 -6.58 -1.29 -24.50
C PHE A 26 -8.09 -1.50 -24.50
N ALA A 27 -8.87 -0.44 -24.72
CA ALA A 27 -10.30 -0.59 -24.99
C ALA A 27 -10.57 -0.36 -26.48
N GLY A 28 -10.79 -1.46 -27.19
CA GLY A 28 -11.07 -1.47 -28.63
C GLY A 28 -9.95 -0.93 -29.51
N ASN A 29 -10.29 -0.54 -30.74
CA ASN A 29 -9.32 -0.28 -31.82
C ASN A 29 -8.45 0.99 -31.67
N SER A 30 -8.63 1.85 -30.67
CA SER A 30 -7.84 3.11 -30.61
C SER A 30 -7.68 3.78 -29.25
N LYS A 31 -8.34 3.34 -28.17
CA LYS A 31 -8.22 4.01 -26.86
C LYS A 31 -7.27 3.25 -25.94
N LYS A 32 -6.12 3.88 -25.66
CA LYS A 32 -5.19 3.46 -24.60
C LYS A 32 -5.60 4.13 -23.30
N TYR A 33 -5.81 3.35 -22.25
CA TYR A 33 -6.01 3.83 -20.90
C TYR A 33 -4.78 3.47 -20.08
N PHE A 34 -4.25 4.48 -19.39
CA PHE A 34 -3.22 4.27 -18.40
C PHE A 34 -3.90 4.17 -17.05
N ASN A 35 -3.86 2.99 -16.46
CA ASN A 35 -4.17 2.81 -15.05
C ASN A 35 -2.87 2.88 -14.27
N THR A 36 -2.85 3.71 -13.24
CA THR A 36 -1.71 3.81 -12.34
C THR A 36 -2.21 3.38 -10.98
N ASN A 37 -1.79 2.20 -10.54
CA ASN A 37 -2.09 1.67 -9.22
C ASN A 37 -0.88 1.94 -8.32
N ILE A 38 -1.12 2.66 -7.23
CA ILE A 38 -0.10 2.95 -6.23
C ILE A 38 -0.44 2.13 -5.00
N THR A 39 0.45 1.22 -4.63
CA THR A 39 0.31 0.32 -3.48
C THR A 39 1.52 0.42 -2.56
N CYS A 40 1.42 -0.16 -1.37
CA CYS A 40 2.50 -0.27 -0.41
C CYS A 40 3.33 -1.52 -0.73
N GLU A 41 4.56 -1.37 -1.24
CA GLU A 41 5.44 -2.48 -1.65
C GLU A 41 5.65 -3.46 -0.50
N HIS A 42 5.88 -2.91 0.69
CA HIS A 42 6.17 -3.65 1.90
C HIS A 42 4.97 -3.81 2.83
N LYS A 43 3.75 -3.92 2.29
CA LYS A 43 2.51 -4.04 3.09
C LYS A 43 2.60 -5.10 4.19
N ASP A 44 3.19 -6.26 3.90
CA ASP A 44 3.33 -7.35 4.88
C ASP A 44 4.30 -7.00 6.01
N LYS A 45 5.41 -6.32 5.71
CA LYS A 45 6.34 -5.82 6.75
C LYS A 45 5.68 -4.75 7.61
N CYS A 46 4.98 -3.81 6.98
CA CYS A 46 4.26 -2.74 7.66
C CYS A 46 3.17 -3.29 8.58
N ARG A 47 2.44 -4.31 8.13
CA ARG A 47 1.46 -5.03 8.94
C ARG A 47 2.11 -5.68 10.16
N CYS A 48 3.23 -6.38 9.99
CA CYS A 48 3.97 -7.00 11.09
C CYS A 48 4.48 -5.95 12.10
N LEU A 49 5.04 -4.84 11.62
CA LEU A 49 5.52 -3.75 12.48
C LEU A 49 4.38 -3.15 13.32
N LYS A 50 3.23 -2.85 12.69
CA LYS A 50 2.05 -2.36 13.40
C LYS A 50 1.58 -3.35 14.47
N ASP A 51 1.50 -4.64 14.14
CA ASP A 51 1.07 -5.68 15.08
C ASP A 51 2.03 -5.80 16.29
N MET A 52 3.34 -5.67 16.06
CA MET A 52 4.34 -5.64 17.14
C MET A 52 4.18 -4.40 18.03
N ILE A 53 4.03 -3.21 17.43
CA ILE A 53 3.84 -1.95 18.17
C ILE A 53 2.55 -2.00 19.00
N GLU A 54 1.44 -2.48 18.41
CA GLU A 54 0.16 -2.62 19.12
C GLU A 54 0.28 -3.62 20.28
N LYS A 55 0.96 -4.76 20.08
CA LYS A 55 1.19 -5.75 21.15
C LYS A 55 2.02 -5.18 22.30
N GLU A 56 3.10 -4.47 22.01
CA GLU A 56 3.95 -3.86 23.04
C GLU A 56 3.22 -2.72 23.78
N THR A 57 2.41 -1.94 23.08
CA THR A 57 1.58 -0.90 23.71
C THR A 57 0.55 -1.51 24.66
N LYS A 58 -0.04 -2.66 24.30
CA LYS A 58 -1.00 -3.38 25.14
C LYS A 58 -0.37 -3.95 26.41
N LYS A 59 0.86 -4.47 26.32
CA LYS A 59 1.60 -5.00 27.49
C LYS A 59 2.04 -3.92 28.48
N ARG A 60 2.18 -2.67 28.04
CA ARG A 60 2.67 -1.56 28.88
C ARG A 60 1.56 -0.85 29.66
N ASN A 61 0.31 -1.12 29.31
CA ASN A 61 -0.89 -0.58 29.94
C ASN A 61 -1.59 -1.59 30.88
N ASP A 62 -0.94 -2.72 31.18
CA ASP A 62 -1.39 -3.73 32.16
C ASP A 62 -0.47 -3.71 33.39
#